data_AF-A0A6P7H5K5-F1
#
_entry.id   AF-A0A6P7H5K5-F1
#
_cell.length_a   1.000
_cell.length_b   1.000
_cell.length_c   1.000
_cell.angle_alpha   90.00
_cell.angle_beta   90.00
_cell.angle_gamma   90.00
#
_symmetry.space_group_name_H-M   'P 1'
#
loop_
_entity.id
_entity.type
_entity.pdbx_description
1 polymer ?
#
loop_
_entity_poly.entity_id
_entity_poly.type
_entity_poly.pdbx_seq_one_letter_code
_entity_poly.pdbx_strand_id
1 'polypeptide(L)'
;MILLPNLYVLKSLQAESFNDYINPLGLAYYKNLIAELKANNIEPLVTISHWDLPQVLSDVGGYYNESFPDWIRDLARVAFDEFGDDVKYWFTINEPHEVCIYDGAEKAYDCAANLLRAHAKIWHMYDEEYRSKQH
;
A
#
# COMPACT_ATOMS: atom_id res chain seq x y z
N MET A 1 -5.87 -13.81 0.33
CA MET A 1 -5.53 -12.38 0.47
C MET A 1 -4.12 -12.29 0.99
N ILE A 2 -3.22 -11.70 0.22
CA ILE A 2 -1.85 -11.40 0.64
C ILE A 2 -1.87 -9.99 1.21
N LEU A 3 -1.37 -9.85 2.43
CA LEU A 3 -1.07 -8.56 3.02
C LEU A 3 0.41 -8.28 2.75
N LEU A 4 0.78 -7.02 2.57
CA LEU A 4 2.17 -6.63 2.34
C LEU A 4 2.85 -6.01 3.59
N PRO A 5 2.68 -6.52 4.83
CA PRO A 5 3.39 -5.94 5.96
C PRO A 5 4.90 -6.08 5.74
N ASN A 6 5.64 -4.98 5.88
CA ASN A 6 7.11 -4.95 5.77
C ASN A 6 7.71 -5.05 4.36
N LEU A 7 7.00 -4.69 3.29
CA LEU A 7 7.65 -4.49 1.97
C LEU A 7 8.75 -3.40 2.03
N TYR A 8 8.72 -2.53 3.06
CA TYR A 8 9.69 -1.44 3.27
C TYR A 8 10.24 -1.41 4.69
N VAL A 9 11.46 -0.91 4.77
CA VAL A 9 12.07 -0.39 6.00
C VAL A 9 12.43 1.06 5.70
N LEU A 10 11.78 2.01 6.36
CA LEU A 10 12.10 3.43 6.20
C LEU A 10 13.52 3.67 6.70
N LYS A 11 14.47 3.86 5.78
CA LYS A 11 15.80 4.39 6.11
C LYS A 11 15.68 5.91 6.22
N SER A 12 15.57 6.37 7.46
CA SER A 12 15.65 7.76 7.90
C SER A 12 14.41 8.64 7.67
N LEU A 13 14.13 9.44 8.70
CA LEU A 13 12.98 10.30 8.95
C LEU A 13 12.88 11.54 8.03
N GLN A 14 13.37 11.47 6.78
CA GLN A 14 13.52 12.65 5.92
C GLN A 14 12.95 12.50 4.49
N ALA A 15 12.41 11.35 4.12
CA ALA A 15 11.95 11.16 2.74
C ALA A 15 10.53 11.68 2.55
N GLU A 16 10.38 12.70 1.70
CA GLU A 16 9.09 13.21 1.20
C GLU A 16 8.36 12.19 0.31
N SER A 17 8.97 11.03 0.02
CA SER A 17 8.42 9.92 -0.79
C SER A 17 8.98 8.56 -0.36
N PHE A 18 8.29 7.45 -0.64
CA PHE A 18 8.75 6.09 -0.27
C PHE A 18 9.79 5.46 -1.21
N ASN A 19 10.26 6.18 -2.23
CA ASN A 19 11.02 5.57 -3.31
C ASN A 19 12.51 5.26 -3.00
N ASP A 20 13.01 5.62 -1.81
CA ASP A 20 14.47 5.64 -1.61
C ASP A 20 15.08 4.30 -1.14
N TYR A 21 14.30 3.38 -0.56
CA TYR A 21 14.82 2.07 -0.13
C TYR A 21 13.74 0.96 -0.04
N ILE A 22 13.83 -0.01 -0.94
CA ILE A 22 13.02 -1.25 -0.90
C ILE A 22 13.80 -2.31 -0.12
N ASN A 23 13.14 -2.98 0.84
CA ASN A 23 13.80 -4.06 1.59
C ASN A 23 13.93 -5.31 0.71
N PRO A 24 15.15 -5.72 0.30
CA PRO A 24 15.32 -6.84 -0.63
C PRO A 24 14.85 -8.18 -0.05
N LEU A 25 14.90 -8.35 1.28
CA LEU A 25 14.41 -9.58 1.93
C LEU A 25 12.89 -9.62 1.95
N GLY A 26 12.24 -8.47 2.21
CA GLY A 26 10.77 -8.36 2.15
C GLY A 26 10.27 -8.60 0.72
N LEU A 27 10.92 -7.97 -0.27
CA LEU A 27 10.62 -8.19 -1.67
C LEU A 27 10.76 -9.66 -2.08
N ALA A 28 11.88 -10.30 -1.73
CA ALA A 28 12.11 -11.71 -2.03
C ALA A 28 11.07 -12.62 -1.37
N TYR A 29 10.68 -12.33 -0.12
CA TYR A 29 9.63 -13.07 0.57
C TYR A 29 8.31 -13.03 -0.21
N TYR A 30 7.85 -11.84 -0.61
CA TYR A 30 6.58 -11.70 -1.34
C TYR A 30 6.63 -12.29 -2.75
N LYS A 31 7.75 -12.14 -3.47
CA LYS A 31 7.93 -12.82 -4.77
C LYS A 31 7.83 -14.34 -4.64
N ASN A 32 8.48 -14.92 -3.64
CA ASN A 32 8.43 -16.36 -3.39
C ASN A 32 7.01 -16.80 -2.98
N LEU A 33 6.34 -16.05 -2.11
CA LEU A 33 4.97 -16.34 -1.70
C LEU A 33 3.99 -16.33 -2.88
N ILE A 34 4.06 -15.30 -3.73
CA ILE A 34 3.22 -15.18 -4.93
C ILE A 34 3.51 -16.31 -5.90
N ALA A 35 4.79 -16.61 -6.16
CA ALA A 35 5.20 -17.71 -7.03
C ALA A 35 4.66 -19.07 -6.53
N GLU A 36 4.76 -19.35 -5.23
CA GLU A 36 4.25 -20.59 -4.63
C GLU A 36 2.72 -20.69 -4.68
N LEU A 37 2.00 -19.59 -4.47
CA LEU A 37 0.55 -19.57 -4.64
C LEU A 37 0.16 -19.92 -6.08
N LYS A 38 0.82 -19.31 -7.07
CA LYS A 38 0.58 -19.60 -8.48
C LYS A 38 0.96 -21.03 -8.87
N ALA A 39 2.06 -21.56 -8.34
CA ALA A 39 2.46 -22.95 -8.55
C ALA A 39 1.40 -23.96 -8.04
N ASN A 40 0.58 -23.54 -7.06
CA ASN A 40 -0.52 -24.31 -6.51
C ASN A 40 -1.90 -23.91 -7.08
N ASN A 41 -1.93 -23.17 -8.19
CA ASN A 41 -3.15 -22.68 -8.85
C ASN A 41 -4.04 -21.81 -7.95
N ILE A 42 -3.44 -21.06 -7.03
CA ILE A 42 -4.13 -20.10 -6.17
C ILE A 42 -3.89 -18.70 -6.73
N GLU A 43 -4.96 -18.05 -7.19
CA GLU A 43 -4.89 -16.69 -7.72
C GLU A 43 -4.59 -15.68 -6.59
N PRO A 44 -3.49 -14.91 -6.66
CA PRO A 44 -3.16 -13.92 -5.66
C PRO A 44 -4.14 -12.74 -5.72
N LEU A 45 -4.64 -12.35 -4.55
CA LEU A 45 -5.32 -11.08 -4.35
C LEU A 45 -4.56 -10.33 -3.27
N VAL A 46 -3.97 -9.20 -3.65
CA VAL A 46 -3.04 -8.42 -2.82
C VAL A 46 -3.73 -7.17 -2.30
N THR A 47 -3.53 -6.86 -1.01
CA THR A 47 -3.98 -5.61 -0.40
C THR A 47 -2.78 -4.70 -0.14
N ILE A 48 -2.83 -3.46 -0.63
CA ILE A 48 -1.72 -2.49 -0.49
C ILE A 48 -1.54 -2.05 0.96
N SER A 49 -2.64 -1.78 1.69
CA SER A 49 -2.59 -1.36 3.09
C SER A 49 -3.59 -2.10 3.96
N HIS A 50 -3.13 -2.63 5.09
CA HIS A 50 -3.94 -3.34 6.09
C HIS A 50 -3.61 -2.85 7.50
N TRP A 51 -3.70 -1.53 7.67
CA TRP A 51 -3.60 -0.85 8.98
C TRP A 51 -2.21 -0.92 9.63
N ASP A 52 -1.20 -1.26 8.84
CA ASP A 52 0.17 -1.53 9.22
C ASP A 52 1.10 -0.35 8.91
N LEU A 53 0.59 0.88 9.05
CA LEU A 53 1.34 2.10 8.79
C LEU A 53 2.61 2.15 9.68
N PRO A 54 3.81 2.31 9.09
CA PRO A 54 5.04 2.43 9.86
C PRO A 54 4.98 3.51 10.93
N GLN A 55 5.47 3.19 12.14
CA GLN A 55 5.44 4.10 13.29
C GLN A 55 6.02 5.49 12.99
N VAL A 56 7.11 5.55 12.22
CA VAL A 56 7.75 6.82 11.87
C VAL A 56 6.86 7.76 11.04
N LEU A 57 5.86 7.23 10.32
CA LEU A 57 4.85 8.03 9.64
C LEU A 57 3.73 8.43 10.59
N SER A 58 3.33 7.53 11.47
CA SER A 58 2.40 7.83 12.56
C SER A 58 2.91 8.97 13.43
N ASP A 59 4.22 9.02 13.70
CA ASP A 59 4.88 10.08 14.47
C ASP A 59 4.79 11.47 13.81
N VAL A 60 4.63 11.53 12.48
CA VAL A 60 4.43 12.78 11.72
C VAL A 60 2.96 13.01 11.34
N GLY A 61 2.02 12.31 11.97
CA GLY A 61 0.57 12.51 11.80
C GLY A 61 -0.16 11.37 11.07
N GLY A 62 0.57 10.42 10.48
CA GLY A 62 0.03 9.19 9.91
C GLY A 62 -1.13 9.42 8.93
N TYR A 63 -2.25 8.73 9.14
CA TYR A 63 -3.46 8.84 8.31
C TYR A 63 -4.06 10.26 8.24
N TYR A 64 -3.75 11.12 9.21
CA TYR A 64 -4.24 12.50 9.28
C TYR A 64 -3.34 13.49 8.54
N ASN A 65 -2.13 13.07 8.15
CA ASN A 65 -1.19 13.92 7.44
C ASN A 65 -1.62 14.12 5.97
N GLU A 66 -1.58 15.36 5.46
CA GLU A 66 -1.95 15.68 4.07
C GLU A 66 -1.09 14.97 3.02
N SER A 67 0.13 14.55 3.37
CA SER A 67 1.04 13.78 2.52
C SER A 67 0.73 12.27 2.50
N PHE A 68 -0.11 11.77 3.41
CA PHE A 68 -0.48 10.35 3.46
C PHE A 68 -0.95 9.76 2.11
N PRO A 69 -1.79 10.46 1.33
CA PRO A 69 -2.22 9.95 0.02
C PRO A 69 -1.08 9.75 -0.98
N ASP A 70 -0.02 10.57 -0.90
CA ASP A 70 1.15 10.43 -1.79
C ASP A 70 2.07 9.30 -1.32
N TRP A 71 2.29 9.21 -0.02
CA TRP A 71 2.98 8.08 0.60
C TRP A 71 2.36 6.77 0.13
N ILE A 72 1.09 6.51 0.43
CA ILE A 72 0.49 5.22 0.10
C ILE A 72 0.41 4.94 -1.41
N ARG A 73 0.33 5.99 -2.25
CA ARG A 73 0.46 5.85 -3.71
C ARG A 73 1.84 5.34 -4.11
N ASP A 74 2.91 5.90 -3.54
CA ASP A 74 4.28 5.48 -3.86
C ASP A 74 4.56 4.03 -3.42
N LEU A 75 3.97 3.62 -2.29
CA LEU A 75 3.96 2.22 -1.86
C LEU A 75 3.26 1.32 -2.89
N ALA A 76 2.10 1.74 -3.39
CA ALA A 76 1.35 0.99 -4.39
C ALA A 76 2.12 0.87 -5.72
N ARG A 77 2.84 1.92 -6.12
CA ARG A 77 3.64 1.95 -7.34
C ARG A 77 4.66 0.83 -7.38
N VAL A 78 5.48 0.72 -6.35
CA VAL A 78 6.47 -0.34 -6.26
C VAL A 78 5.80 -1.72 -6.20
N ALA A 79 4.65 -1.87 -5.53
CA ALA A 79 3.92 -3.14 -5.54
C ALA A 79 3.46 -3.52 -6.97
N PHE A 80 2.97 -2.55 -7.74
CA PHE A 80 2.61 -2.78 -9.14
C PHE A 80 3.83 -3.07 -10.02
N ASP A 81 4.93 -2.35 -9.82
CA ASP A 81 6.19 -2.56 -10.56
C ASP A 81 6.79 -3.94 -10.29
N GLU A 82 6.77 -4.39 -9.04
CA GLU A 82 7.48 -5.60 -8.61
C GLU A 82 6.65 -6.88 -8.71
N PHE A 83 5.32 -6.79 -8.62
CA PHE A 83 4.43 -7.96 -8.55
C PHE A 83 3.32 -7.97 -9.59
N GLY A 84 3.09 -6.89 -10.33
CA GLY A 84 1.93 -6.78 -11.20
C GLY A 84 1.93 -7.71 -12.42
N ASP A 85 3.08 -8.26 -12.81
CA ASP A 85 3.14 -9.34 -13.81
C ASP A 85 2.52 -10.66 -13.30
N ASP A 86 2.49 -10.84 -11.97
CA ASP A 86 2.00 -12.05 -11.32
C ASP A 86 0.67 -11.87 -10.58
N VAL A 87 0.19 -10.63 -10.40
CA VAL A 87 -0.98 -10.28 -9.57
C VAL A 87 -2.01 -9.48 -10.37
N LYS A 88 -3.21 -10.05 -10.49
CA LYS A 88 -4.33 -9.46 -11.25
C LYS A 88 -5.28 -8.66 -10.38
N TYR A 89 -5.44 -9.05 -9.12
CA TYR A 89 -6.44 -8.50 -8.22
C TYR A 89 -5.79 -7.70 -7.09
N TRP A 90 -6.17 -6.43 -7.02
CA TRP A 90 -5.63 -5.46 -6.07
C TRP A 90 -6.74 -4.84 -5.22
N PHE A 91 -6.57 -4.87 -3.90
CA PHE A 91 -7.26 -3.97 -2.97
C PHE A 91 -6.31 -2.86 -2.55
N THR A 92 -6.82 -1.64 -2.48
CA THR A 92 -6.03 -0.48 -2.05
C THR A 92 -5.92 -0.44 -0.52
N ILE A 93 -7.04 -0.21 0.17
CA ILE A 93 -7.08 -0.05 1.63
C ILE A 93 -8.12 -1.00 2.19
N ASN A 94 -7.73 -1.85 3.14
CA ASN A 94 -8.67 -2.68 3.88
C ASN A 94 -9.51 -1.81 4.83
N GLU A 95 -10.83 -1.98 4.82
CA GLU A 95 -11.75 -1.48 5.86
C GLU A 95 -11.45 -0.05 6.37
N PRO A 96 -11.52 0.98 5.50
CA PRO A 96 -11.11 2.35 5.85
C PRO A 96 -11.95 2.97 6.98
N HIS A 97 -13.18 2.50 7.20
CA HIS A 97 -14.02 2.94 8.31
C HIS A 97 -13.36 2.65 9.66
N GLU A 98 -12.93 1.41 9.87
CA GLU A 98 -12.36 0.96 11.13
C GLU A 98 -11.07 1.73 11.45
N VAL A 99 -10.20 1.97 10.45
CA VAL A 99 -8.97 2.77 10.60
C VAL A 99 -9.26 4.14 11.22
N CYS A 100 -10.30 4.82 10.75
CA CYS A 100 -10.55 6.22 11.11
C CYS A 100 -11.35 6.40 12.40
N ILE A 101 -12.09 5.39 12.87
CA ILE A 101 -12.87 5.51 14.10
C ILE A 101 -12.05 5.24 15.36
N TYR A 102 -10.89 4.60 15.25
CA TYR A 102 -10.05 4.23 16.41
C TYR A 102 -9.61 5.44 17.24
N ASP A 103 -9.30 6.58 16.62
CA ASP A 103 -8.85 7.80 17.34
C ASP A 103 -10.00 8.78 17.65
N GLY A 104 -11.25 8.35 17.48
CA GLY A 104 -12.44 9.12 17.81
C GLY A 104 -13.06 9.86 16.62
N ALA A 105 -14.39 10.07 16.72
CA ALA A 105 -15.23 10.56 15.63
C ALA A 105 -14.86 11.96 15.09
N GLU A 106 -14.23 12.81 15.91
CA GLU A 106 -13.86 14.17 15.50
C GLU A 106 -12.76 14.18 14.44
N LYS A 107 -11.78 13.27 14.55
CA LYS A 107 -10.67 13.13 13.59
C LYS A 107 -10.99 12.18 12.43
N ALA A 108 -12.07 11.42 12.55
CA ALA A 108 -12.44 10.40 11.57
C ALA A 108 -12.66 10.96 10.17
N TYR A 109 -13.15 12.21 10.05
CA TYR A 109 -13.39 12.85 8.75
C TYR A 109 -12.11 13.18 8.00
N ASP A 110 -11.08 13.68 8.68
CA ASP A 110 -9.79 14.01 8.06
C ASP A 110 -9.08 12.74 7.61
N CYS A 111 -9.09 11.69 8.45
CA CYS A 111 -8.60 10.37 8.08
C CYS A 111 -9.36 9.82 6.87
N ALA A 112 -10.71 9.85 6.89
CA ALA A 112 -11.52 9.30 5.81
C ALA A 112 -11.29 10.05 4.49
N ALA A 113 -11.13 11.39 4.55
CA ALA A 113 -10.80 12.20 3.39
C ALA A 113 -9.43 11.80 2.80
N ASN A 114 -8.42 11.58 3.63
CA ASN A 114 -7.10 11.13 3.18
C ASN A 114 -7.13 9.70 2.62
N LEU A 115 -7.83 8.75 3.26
CA LEU A 115 -8.00 7.40 2.75
C LEU A 115 -8.73 7.38 1.39
N LEU A 116 -9.75 8.24 1.22
CA LEU A 116 -10.47 8.35 -0.05
C LEU A 116 -9.60 8.94 -1.17
N ARG A 117 -8.83 9.99 -0.86
CA ARG A 117 -7.85 10.58 -1.80
C ARG A 117 -6.76 9.58 -2.17
N ALA A 118 -6.25 8.83 -1.19
CA ALA A 118 -5.28 7.77 -1.37
C ALA A 118 -5.81 6.69 -2.34
N HIS A 119 -7.01 6.18 -2.07
CA HIS A 119 -7.67 5.21 -2.94
C HIS A 119 -7.76 5.72 -4.38
N ALA A 120 -8.25 6.95 -4.58
CA ALA A 120 -8.38 7.54 -5.90
C ALA A 120 -7.02 7.68 -6.60
N LYS A 121 -5.99 8.19 -5.90
CA LYS A 121 -4.63 8.31 -6.45
C LYS A 121 -4.07 6.95 -6.90
N ILE A 122 -4.22 5.90 -6.10
CA ILE A 122 -3.76 4.55 -6.45
C ILE A 122 -4.55 4.02 -7.66
N TRP A 123 -5.87 4.18 -7.66
CA TRP A 123 -6.72 3.68 -8.74
C TRP A 123 -6.38 4.35 -10.08
N HIS A 124 -6.27 5.69 -10.11
CA HIS A 124 -5.92 6.42 -11.33
C HIS A 124 -4.53 6.03 -11.84
N MET A 125 -3.54 5.93 -10.95
CA MET A 125 -2.21 5.46 -11.30
C MET A 125 -2.24 4.04 -11.90
N TYR A 126 -2.96 3.10 -11.29
CA TYR A 126 -3.11 1.75 -11.83
C TYR A 126 -3.76 1.76 -13.23
N ASP A 127 -4.84 2.52 -13.38
CA ASP A 127 -5.60 2.62 -14.63
C ASP A 127 -4.76 3.18 -15.79
N GLU A 128 -4.04 4.28 -15.52
CA GLU A 128 -3.28 5.02 -16.53
C GLU A 128 -1.96 4.34 -16.89
N GLU A 129 -1.30 3.68 -15.93
CA GLU A 129 0.08 3.23 -16.12
C GLU A 129 0.23 1.71 -16.20
N TYR A 130 -0.69 0.92 -15.61
CA TYR A 130 -0.48 -0.52 -15.37
C TYR A 130 -1.56 -1.43 -15.97
N ARG A 131 -2.85 -1.04 -15.93
CA ARG A 131 -3.97 -1.92 -16.34
C ARG A 131 -3.84 -2.45 -17.76
N SER A 132 -3.31 -1.65 -18.69
CA SER A 132 -3.13 -2.09 -20.09
C SER A 132 -1.94 -3.03 -20.30
N LYS A 133 -1.05 -3.15 -19.31
CA LYS A 133 0.21 -3.92 -19.39
C LYS A 133 0.16 -5.20 -18.56
N GLN A 134 -0.64 -5.20 -17.48
CA GLN A 134 -0.73 -6.28 -16.49
C GLN A 134 -2.06 -7.03 -16.67
N HIS A 135 -2.02 -8.37 -16.71
CA HIS A 135 -3.15 -9.22 -17.12
C HIS A 135 -3.41 -10.44 -16.25
#